data_AF-A0A0B0PVX9-F1
#
_entry.id   AF-A0A0B0PVX9-F1
#
_cell.length_a   1.000
_cell.length_b   1.000
_cell.length_c   1.000
_cell.angle_alpha   90.00
_cell.angle_beta   90.00
_cell.angle_gamma   90.00
#
_symmetry.space_group_name_H-M   'P 1'
#
loop_
_entity.id
_entity.type
_entity.pdbx_description
1 polymer ?
#
loop_
_entity_poly.entity_id
_entity_poly.type
_entity_poly.pdbx_seq_one_letter_code
_entity_poly.pdbx_strand_id
1 'polypeptide(L)' 'MVSQTIGNMLTSPGGFAEMELGEVTFPEISAVILEKICQYFYWALQYSRGKETEFHIEPELTLELMMAPNYLHT' A
#
# COMPACT_ATOMS: atom_id res chain seq x y z
N MET A 1 2.01 10.40 -4.45
CA MET A 1 1.09 9.46 -3.78
C MET A 1 1.65 8.07 -4.06
N VAL A 2 1.78 7.19 -3.06
CA VAL A 2 2.55 5.94 -3.22
C VAL A 2 1.71 4.79 -3.80
N SER A 3 0.39 4.76 -3.56
CA SER A 3 -0.53 3.83 -4.22
C SER A 3 -1.64 4.61 -4.92
N GLN A 4 -1.77 4.41 -6.23
CA GLN A 4 -2.83 5.00 -7.03
C GLN A 4 -4.18 4.33 -6.75
N THR A 5 -4.19 3.03 -6.44
CA THR A 5 -5.41 2.28 -6.09
C THR A 5 -6.05 2.82 -4.81
N ILE A 6 -5.26 3.00 -3.74
CA ILE A 6 -5.75 3.56 -2.47
C ILE A 6 -6.18 5.02 -2.66
N GLY A 7 -5.41 5.77 -3.44
CA GLY A 7 -5.78 7.13 -3.83
C GLY A 7 -7.15 7.18 -4.50
N ASN A 8 -7.40 6.29 -5.46
CA ASN A 8 -8.68 6.22 -6.15
C ASN A 8 -9.82 5.79 -5.22
N MET A 9 -9.61 4.83 -4.33
CA MET A 9 -10.64 4.43 -3.34
C MET A 9 -11.04 5.59 -2.42
N LEU A 10 -10.09 6.42 -2.00
CA LEU A 10 -10.33 7.54 -1.08
C LEU A 10 -10.78 8.85 -1.77
N THR A 11 -10.56 8.99 -3.08
CA THR A 11 -10.81 10.26 -3.81
C THR A 11 -11.79 10.12 -4.97
N SER A 12 -12.32 8.92 -5.22
CA SER A 12 -13.24 8.70 -6.33
C SER A 12 -14.49 9.59 -6.18
N PRO A 13 -14.84 10.39 -7.21
CA PRO A 13 -15.99 11.31 -7.17
C PRO A 13 -17.36 10.60 -7.14
N GLY A 14 -17.38 9.27 -7.04
CA GLY A 14 -18.59 8.44 -7.04
C GLY A 14 -19.33 8.34 -5.70
N GLY A 15 -18.86 8.98 -4.63
CA GLY A 15 -19.55 8.96 -3.33
C GLY A 15 -19.53 7.58 -2.64
N PHE A 16 -18.39 6.90 -2.73
CA PHE A 16 -18.19 5.64 -2.00
C PHE A 16 -18.04 5.92 -0.50
N ALA A 17 -18.53 4.99 0.34
CA ALA A 17 -18.47 5.13 1.79
C ALA A 17 -17.02 5.29 2.31
N GLU A 18 -16.04 4.73 1.61
CA GLU A 18 -14.61 4.86 1.94
C GLU A 18 -14.11 6.32 1.87
N MET A 19 -14.68 7.15 1.00
CA MET A 19 -14.33 8.57 0.90
C MET A 19 -14.89 9.38 2.07
N GLU A 20 -16.12 9.09 2.50
CA GLU A 20 -16.77 9.80 3.62
C GLU A 20 -16.19 9.40 4.98
N LEU A 21 -15.89 8.11 5.16
CA LEU A 21 -15.32 7.56 6.39
C LEU A 21 -13.79 7.75 6.46
N GLY A 22 -13.13 7.90 5.32
CA GLY A 22 -11.67 7.92 5.23
C GLY A 22 -11.02 6.58 5.56
N GLU A 23 -11.77 5.49 5.45
CA GLU A 23 -11.35 4.13 5.79
C GLU A 23 -11.48 3.21 4.58
N VAL A 24 -10.47 2.38 4.34
CA VAL A 24 -10.46 1.37 3.28
C VAL A 24 -10.18 0.00 3.90
N THR A 25 -11.06 -0.95 3.64
CA THR A 25 -10.94 -2.33 4.15
C THR A 25 -10.39 -3.27 3.09
N PHE A 26 -9.41 -4.10 3.44
CA PHE A 26 -8.82 -5.10 2.55
C PHE A 26 -9.12 -6.53 3.04
N PRO A 27 -10.23 -7.15 2.61
CA PRO A 27 -10.61 -8.48 3.08
C PRO A 27 -9.70 -9.61 2.58
N GLU A 28 -8.96 -9.38 1.49
CA GLU A 28 -8.08 -10.38 0.86
C GLU A 28 -6.62 -10.28 1.31
N ILE A 29 -6.27 -9.28 2.12
CA ILE A 29 -4.89 -9.05 2.57
C ILE A 29 -4.82 -9.34 4.07
N SER A 30 -3.85 -10.18 4.47
CA SER A 30 -3.59 -10.41 5.88
C SER A 30 -3.04 -9.15 6.56
N ALA A 31 -3.33 -8.98 7.85
CA ALA A 31 -2.85 -7.81 8.62
C ALA A 31 -1.31 -7.68 8.58
N VAL A 32 -0.59 -8.81 8.57
CA VAL A 32 0.88 -8.84 8.51
C VAL A 32 1.40 -8.25 7.19
N ILE A 33 0.76 -8.59 6.07
CA ILE A 33 1.13 -8.04 4.76
C ILE A 33 0.73 -6.58 4.65
N LEU A 34 -0.46 -6.20 5.14
CA LEU A 34 -0.89 -4.81 5.13
C LEU A 34 0.07 -3.92 5.93
N GLU A 35 0.57 -4.39 7.07
CA GLU A 35 1.59 -3.68 7.84
C GLU A 35 2.88 -3.48 7.05
N LYS A 36 3.37 -4.51 6.35
CA LYS A 36 4.55 -4.40 5.48
C LYS A 36 4.34 -3.43 4.33
N ILE A 37 3.14 -3.39 3.75
CA ILE A 37 2.76 -2.42 2.72
C ILE A 37 2.84 -0.98 3.28
N CYS A 38 2.33 -0.74 4.49
CA CYS A 38 2.44 0.57 5.14
C CYS A 38 3.91 0.96 5.40
N GLN A 39 4.75 0.01 5.86
CA GLN A 39 6.19 0.24 6.03
C GLN A 39 6.85 0.60 4.70
N TYR A 40 6.49 -0.08 3.62
CA TYR A 40 6.96 0.23 2.27
C TYR A 40 6.55 1.64 1.83
N PHE A 41 5.31 2.07 2.08
CA PHE A 41 4.88 3.43 1.72
C PHE A 41 5.67 4.51 2.45
N TYR A 42 5.92 4.32 3.74
CA TYR A 42 6.73 5.25 4.51
C TYR A 42 8.17 5.29 3.97
N TRP A 43 8.76 4.12 3.73
CA TRP A 43 10.09 4.03 3.12
C TRP A 43 10.13 4.70 1.74
N ALA A 44 9.18 4.42 0.85
CA ALA A 44 9.13 5.01 -0.48
C ALA A 44 9.02 6.54 -0.44
N LEU A 45 8.22 7.11 0.47
CA LEU A 45 8.15 8.57 0.67
C LEU A 45 9.46 9.16 1.18
N GLN A 46 10.09 8.49 2.14
CA GLN A 46 11.30 8.97 2.80
C GLN A 46 12.54 8.90 1.89
N TYR A 47 12.62 7.88 1.04
CA TYR A 47 13.80 7.57 0.23
C TYR A 47 13.62 7.84 -1.28
N SER A 48 12.43 8.27 -1.71
CA SER A 48 12.09 8.69 -3.08
C SER A 48 13.04 9.72 -3.70
N ARG A 49 13.81 10.45 -2.90
CA ARG A 49 14.64 11.60 -3.33
C ARG A 49 16.14 11.32 -3.39
N GLY A 50 16.56 10.05 -3.44
CA GLY A 50 17.94 9.71 -3.85
C GLY A 50 18.86 9.22 -2.73
N LYS A 51 18.34 8.47 -1.76
CA LYS A 51 19.19 7.68 -0.85
C LYS A 51 19.15 6.22 -1.28
N GLU A 52 20.31 5.66 -1.61
CA GLU A 52 20.51 4.22 -1.78
C GLU A 52 20.29 3.54 -0.42
N THR A 53 19.07 3.07 -0.21
CA THR A 53 18.74 2.18 0.89
C THR A 53 17.93 1.04 0.32
N GLU A 54 18.11 -0.16 0.83
CA GLU A 54 17.31 -1.31 0.42
C GLU A 54 16.14 -1.47 1.39
N PHE A 55 14.95 -1.73 0.85
CA PHE A 55 13.81 -2.13 1.66
C PHE A 55 13.86 -3.65 1.88
N HIS A 56 14.18 -4.08 3.09
CA HIS A 56 14.28 -5.50 3.41
C HIS A 56 12.89 -6.14 3.58
N ILE A 57 12.67 -7.25 2.87
CA ILE A 57 11.46 -8.06 2.96
C ILE A 57 11.86 -9.46 3.37
N GLU A 58 11.24 -9.98 4.42
CA GLU A 58 11.43 -11.35 4.87
C GLU A 58 11.02 -12.34 3.75
N PRO A 59 11.79 -13.42 3.51
CA PRO A 59 11.50 -14.39 2.45
C PRO A 59 10.08 -14.95 2.52
N GLU A 60 9.58 -15.17 3.74
CA GLU A 60 8.26 -15.75 4.01
C GLU A 60 7.10 -14.84 3.55
N LEU A 61 7.34 -13.53 3.50
CA LEU A 61 6.33 -12.53 3.13
C LEU A 61 6.39 -12.17 1.64
N THR A 62 7.47 -12.54 0.96
CA THR A 62 7.74 -12.14 -0.43
C THR A 62 6.64 -12.63 -1.37
N LEU A 63 6.18 -13.87 -1.22
CA LEU A 63 5.19 -14.50 -2.10
C LEU A 63 3.82 -13.83 -2.01
N GLU A 64 3.34 -13.54 -0.80
CA GLU A 64 2.06 -12.88 -0.56
C GLU A 64 2.11 -11.40 -0.97
N LEU A 65 3.24 -10.72 -0.74
CA LEU A 65 3.45 -9.34 -1.18
C LEU A 65 3.47 -9.22 -2.72
N MET A 66 4.03 -10.21 -3.43
CA MET A 66 4.00 -10.30 -4.90
C MET A 66 2.58 -10.53 -5.46
N MET A 67 1.64 -10.99 -4.64
CA MET A 67 0.23 -11.14 -4.99
C MET A 67 -0.65 -9.95 -4.58
N ALA A 68 -0.12 -9.03 -3.76
CA ALA A 68 -0.76 -7.78 -3.41
C ALA A 68 -0.58 -6.59 -4.41
N PRO A 69 0.10 -6.66 -5.57
CA PRO A 69 0.40 -5.46 -6.37
C PRO A 69 -0.83 -4.83 -7.02
N ASN A 70 -1.95 -5.55 -7.12
CA ASN A 70 -3.23 -4.96 -7.51
C ASN A 70 -3.64 -3.78 -6.60
N TYR A 71 -3.20 -3.79 -5.34
CA TYR A 71 -3.46 -2.73 -4.35
C TYR A 71 -2.35 -1.68 -4.28
N LEU A 72 -1.19 -1.96 -4.87
CA LEU A 72 0.03 -1.16 -4.74
C LEU A 72 0.38 -0.35 -5.99
N HIS A 73 -0.36 -0.45 -7.10
CA HIS A 73 -0.01 0.18 -8.38
C HIS A 73 0.50 1.62 -8.16
N THR A 74 1.83 1.76 -8.26
CA THR A 74 2.62 3.00 -8.20
C THR A 74 2.63 3.68 -9.54
#